data_AF-A0A9D4B3Y6-F1
#
_entry.id   AF-A0A9D4B3Y6-F1
#
_cell.length_a   1.000
_cell.length_b   1.000
_cell.length_c   1.000
_cell.angle_alpha   90.00
_cell.angle_beta   90.00
_cell.angle_gamma   90.00
#
_symmetry.space_group_name_H-M   'P 1'
#
loop_
_entity.id
_entity.type
_entity.pdbx_description
1 polymer ?
#
loop_
_entity_poly.entity_id
_entity_poly.type
_entity_poly.pdbx_seq_one_letter_code
_entity_poly.pdbx_strand_id
1 'polypeptide(L)'
;MAVNSGPPPYYENHGYQPENFYISRQPVDANMYPQYPPPYYPPSVPHYVPRVPVHQSAPPVVQPKPPSAKMCTKVKKTLCIVLSVAIILSGAVIAAILIWYFVTNSCLGSSIECGSSGICVSPSQWCDGVAHCSNGEDENRCVRLYGSNFILEVYSSISKSWYPVCKDDWNDNYGKIACKDMGYNVNTYYSSQGITPERGFTSFMRLNTSAGNIDLYKKLYNSDSCVSGAVVSLRCIVCGLSRKNANPAGRIVGGSAALVKEWPWQVSLQIQGSHVCGGSIITPEWIVTAAHCVEGPLSSPSYWSVYAGILKQTETRYRSGSRVQKIISHPNYDSDSKNNDVALMKLQTPLSFTDTVAPVCLPNPGMMFQPDQQCWISGWGAEYQGGKTSNVLNAVMVHLIERSICNSAEYYNGLVLPTMICAGYLNGGKDSCQGDSGGPLVTEKNSVWWLVGDTSWGTGCANRRRPGVYGNMTVFTDWIYRNMQANR
;
A
#
# COMPACT_ATOMS: atom_id res chain seq x y z
N MET A 1 39.38 -15.33 31.49
CA MET A 1 39.08 -16.32 30.43
C MET A 1 38.29 -15.60 29.36
N ALA A 2 38.94 -15.26 28.25
CA ALA A 2 38.39 -14.55 27.11
C ALA A 2 38.80 -15.31 25.86
N VAL A 3 37.85 -15.63 24.96
CA VAL A 3 38.15 -16.01 23.58
C VAL A 3 36.98 -15.61 22.64
N ASN A 4 37.35 -14.76 21.69
CA ASN A 4 36.89 -14.55 20.30
C ASN A 4 35.43 -14.26 19.94
N SER A 5 35.17 -12.97 19.80
CA SER A 5 34.27 -12.36 18.81
C SER A 5 35.01 -12.10 17.49
N GLY A 6 34.60 -12.73 16.39
CA GLY A 6 35.04 -12.39 15.03
C GLY A 6 34.11 -11.33 14.40
N PRO A 7 34.60 -10.47 13.48
CA PRO A 7 33.79 -9.45 12.83
C PRO A 7 32.88 -10.04 11.73
N PRO A 8 31.72 -9.44 11.44
CA PRO A 8 30.80 -9.92 10.41
C PRO A 8 31.31 -9.60 8.99
N PRO A 9 30.97 -10.42 7.98
CA PRO A 9 31.41 -10.20 6.61
C PRO A 9 30.63 -9.05 5.95
N TYR A 10 31.39 -8.11 5.41
CA TYR A 10 30.98 -7.06 4.47
C TYR A 10 30.73 -7.70 3.09
N TYR A 11 29.57 -7.45 2.48
CA TYR A 11 29.29 -7.83 1.09
C TYR A 11 29.06 -6.57 0.26
N GLU A 12 30.00 -6.33 -0.67
CA GLU A 12 29.93 -5.30 -1.71
C GLU A 12 28.93 -5.69 -2.79
N ASN A 13 27.91 -4.86 -2.98
CA ASN A 13 26.99 -4.93 -4.12
C ASN A 13 27.67 -4.36 -5.37
N HIS A 14 28.19 -5.23 -6.23
CA HIS A 14 28.57 -4.86 -7.58
C HIS A 14 27.32 -4.77 -8.47
N GLY A 15 26.94 -3.54 -8.77
CA GLY A 15 25.93 -3.21 -9.77
C GLY A 15 26.37 -3.60 -11.18
N TYR A 16 25.39 -4.07 -11.94
CA TYR A 16 25.41 -4.41 -13.35
C TYR A 16 25.86 -3.19 -14.21
N GLN A 17 26.91 -3.33 -15.03
CA GLN A 17 27.19 -2.45 -16.18
C GLN A 17 27.60 -3.26 -17.42
N PRO A 18 27.27 -2.81 -18.64
CA PRO A 18 27.40 -3.61 -19.85
C PRO A 18 28.78 -3.46 -20.55
N GLU A 19 29.03 -4.44 -21.41
CA GLU A 19 30.23 -4.75 -22.22
C GLU A 19 31.01 -3.58 -22.84
N ASN A 20 32.35 -3.71 -22.89
CA ASN A 20 33.12 -3.70 -24.14
C ASN A 20 34.65 -4.01 -23.99
N PHE A 21 35.09 -5.04 -24.73
CA PHE A 21 36.35 -5.26 -25.50
C PHE A 21 37.78 -5.10 -24.89
N TYR A 22 38.51 -6.25 -24.83
CA TYR A 22 39.93 -6.58 -25.24
C TYR A 22 41.11 -5.73 -24.67
N ILE A 23 42.29 -6.21 -24.19
CA ILE A 23 43.21 -7.32 -24.53
C ILE A 23 44.25 -7.58 -23.38
N SER A 24 44.53 -8.85 -23.10
CA SER A 24 45.81 -9.55 -22.76
C SER A 24 46.93 -8.88 -21.92
N ARG A 25 47.34 -9.51 -20.78
CA ARG A 25 48.45 -10.51 -20.61
C ARG A 25 48.94 -10.58 -19.13
N GLN A 26 49.15 -11.80 -18.63
CA GLN A 26 49.72 -12.23 -17.32
C GLN A 26 51.27 -12.04 -17.22
N PRO A 27 52.00 -12.60 -16.21
CA PRO A 27 52.00 -12.42 -14.74
C PRO A 27 53.44 -12.20 -14.19
N VAL A 28 53.68 -12.30 -12.87
CA VAL A 28 54.82 -13.00 -12.17
C VAL A 28 55.11 -12.40 -10.76
N ASP A 29 54.80 -13.21 -9.75
CA ASP A 29 55.50 -13.58 -8.48
C ASP A 29 56.31 -12.64 -7.55
N ALA A 30 55.96 -12.78 -6.26
CA ALA A 30 56.78 -13.20 -5.09
C ALA A 30 57.51 -12.19 -4.14
N ASN A 31 57.20 -12.38 -2.83
CA ASN A 31 58.05 -12.32 -1.62
C ASN A 31 58.61 -10.93 -1.16
N MET A 32 58.90 -10.60 0.11
CA MET A 32 58.67 -11.06 1.50
C MET A 32 59.25 -9.94 2.43
N TYR A 33 58.56 -9.60 3.53
CA TYR A 33 59.07 -9.05 4.83
C TYR A 33 59.59 -7.58 4.97
N PRO A 34 59.59 -7.01 6.21
CA PRO A 34 59.14 -5.65 6.50
C PRO A 34 60.25 -4.70 7.04
N GLN A 35 60.02 -3.39 6.97
CA GLN A 35 60.91 -2.36 7.53
C GLN A 35 60.10 -1.31 8.32
N TYR A 36 60.62 -0.97 9.51
CA TYR A 36 60.09 -0.05 10.53
C TYR A 36 60.15 1.44 10.13
N PRO A 37 59.45 2.36 10.83
CA PRO A 37 59.15 3.71 10.35
C PRO A 37 60.17 4.78 10.79
N PRO A 38 60.28 5.92 10.09
CA PRO A 38 60.96 7.12 10.58
C PRO A 38 59.99 8.28 10.94
N PRO A 39 60.49 9.34 11.62
CA PRO A 39 59.77 10.04 12.69
C PRO A 39 59.13 11.39 12.32
N TYR A 40 58.26 11.83 13.23
CA TYR A 40 57.49 13.07 13.24
C TYR A 40 58.35 14.29 13.62
N TYR A 41 58.28 15.39 12.84
CA TYR A 41 58.79 16.72 13.22
C TYR A 41 57.80 17.84 12.84
N PRO A 42 57.71 18.92 13.65
CA PRO A 42 56.60 19.89 13.69
C PRO A 42 56.68 21.03 12.64
N PRO A 43 55.62 21.84 12.44
CA PRO A 43 55.52 22.79 11.34
C PRO A 43 56.19 24.14 11.66
N SER A 44 56.82 24.74 10.65
CA SER A 44 57.36 26.10 10.70
C SER A 44 56.53 27.08 9.85
N VAL A 45 56.23 28.21 10.48
CA VAL A 45 55.40 29.38 10.09
C VAL A 45 55.97 30.13 8.86
N PRO A 46 55.14 30.85 8.05
CA PRO A 46 55.54 31.34 6.73
C PRO A 46 56.25 32.71 6.77
N HIS A 47 57.22 32.92 5.89
CA HIS A 47 57.82 34.22 5.59
C HIS A 47 57.40 34.74 4.22
N TYR A 48 56.75 35.91 4.26
CA TYR A 48 56.38 36.75 3.12
C TYR A 48 57.62 37.50 2.59
N VAL A 49 57.86 37.45 1.27
CA VAL A 49 58.81 38.35 0.58
C VAL A 49 58.08 38.99 -0.62
N PRO A 50 58.10 40.33 -0.77
CA PRO A 50 57.34 41.02 -1.81
C PRO A 50 58.04 40.94 -3.17
N ARG A 51 57.31 40.61 -4.24
CA ARG A 51 57.78 40.79 -5.62
C ARG A 51 57.20 42.06 -6.24
N VAL A 52 58.12 42.92 -6.67
CA VAL A 52 57.91 44.13 -7.45
C VAL A 52 57.48 43.76 -8.88
N PRO A 53 56.56 44.51 -9.53
CA PRO A 53 56.06 44.17 -10.86
C PRO A 53 57.05 44.61 -11.94
N VAL A 54 57.36 43.72 -12.88
CA VAL A 54 58.09 44.06 -14.12
C VAL A 54 57.08 44.08 -15.26
N HIS A 55 56.91 45.25 -15.87
CA HIS A 55 56.10 45.44 -17.08
C HIS A 55 56.73 44.71 -18.26
N GLN A 56 55.94 43.85 -18.91
CA GLN A 56 56.20 43.40 -20.28
C GLN A 56 55.06 43.90 -21.18
N SER A 57 55.48 44.56 -22.26
CA SER A 57 54.71 45.21 -23.30
C SER A 57 53.96 44.19 -24.15
N ALA A 58 52.63 44.31 -24.20
CA ALA A 58 51.80 43.60 -25.17
C ALA A 58 51.78 44.34 -26.53
N PRO A 59 51.81 43.61 -27.66
CA PRO A 59 51.67 44.17 -29.01
C PRO A 59 50.27 44.76 -29.29
N PRO A 60 50.13 45.60 -30.35
CA PRO A 60 49.08 46.61 -30.43
C PRO A 60 47.67 46.06 -30.65
N VAL A 61 46.74 46.69 -29.93
CA VAL A 61 45.29 46.51 -30.00
C VAL A 61 44.76 46.92 -31.38
N VAL A 62 44.21 45.95 -32.11
CA VAL A 62 43.28 46.22 -33.21
C VAL A 62 42.01 46.81 -32.58
N GLN A 63 41.75 48.09 -32.85
CA GLN A 63 40.48 48.72 -32.49
C GLN A 63 39.38 48.33 -33.48
N PRO A 64 38.28 47.68 -33.04
CA PRO A 64 37.01 47.85 -33.70
C PRO A 64 36.39 49.20 -33.29
N LYS A 65 36.10 50.00 -34.31
CA LYS A 65 35.29 51.23 -34.31
C LYS A 65 34.10 51.17 -33.32
N PRO A 66 33.69 52.30 -32.71
CA PRO A 66 32.48 52.36 -31.93
C PRO A 66 31.28 51.99 -32.82
N PRO A 67 30.39 51.08 -32.41
CA PRO A 67 29.12 50.96 -33.10
C PRO A 67 28.37 52.28 -32.88
N SER A 68 28.13 52.95 -34.00
CA SER A 68 27.19 54.05 -34.14
C SER A 68 25.90 53.75 -33.39
N ALA A 69 25.31 54.78 -32.78
CA ALA A 69 23.96 54.74 -32.25
C ALA A 69 23.01 54.20 -33.33
N LYS A 70 22.71 52.90 -33.26
CA LYS A 70 21.70 52.31 -34.13
C LYS A 70 20.36 52.86 -33.66
N MET A 71 19.78 53.76 -34.46
CA MET A 71 18.35 54.04 -34.40
C MET A 71 17.61 52.71 -34.26
N CYS A 72 17.00 52.51 -33.09
CA CYS A 72 16.08 51.41 -32.85
C CYS A 72 14.92 51.54 -33.85
N THR A 73 14.91 50.73 -34.90
CA THR A 73 13.74 50.61 -35.76
C THR A 73 12.59 50.04 -34.93
N LYS A 74 11.42 50.72 -34.98
CA LYS A 74 10.24 50.45 -34.14
C LYS A 74 9.90 48.95 -34.02
N VAL A 75 10.13 48.18 -35.10
CA VAL A 75 9.87 46.74 -35.20
C VAL A 75 10.61 45.88 -34.16
N LYS A 76 11.89 46.16 -33.85
CA LYS A 76 12.65 45.38 -32.85
C LYS A 76 12.21 45.67 -31.41
N LYS A 77 11.80 46.91 -31.13
CA LYS A 77 11.17 47.26 -29.85
C LYS A 77 9.82 46.56 -29.68
N THR A 78 9.00 46.54 -30.73
CA THR A 78 7.71 45.84 -30.71
C THR A 78 7.88 44.34 -30.50
N LEU A 79 8.86 43.70 -31.17
CA LEU A 79 9.13 42.27 -31.01
C LEU A 79 9.61 41.92 -29.58
N CYS A 80 10.51 42.72 -28.99
CA CYS A 80 10.93 42.52 -27.61
C CYS A 80 9.77 42.71 -26.62
N ILE A 81 8.90 43.70 -26.84
CA ILE A 81 7.72 43.92 -25.98
C ILE A 81 6.76 42.72 -26.08
N VAL A 82 6.50 42.22 -27.29
CA VAL A 82 5.63 41.06 -27.50
C VAL A 82 6.19 39.79 -26.87
N LEU A 83 7.50 39.54 -26.99
CA LEU A 83 8.17 38.39 -26.34
C LEU A 83 8.12 38.51 -24.81
N SER A 84 8.39 39.68 -24.25
CA SER A 84 8.31 39.90 -22.80
C SER A 84 6.87 39.70 -22.27
N VAL A 85 5.86 40.21 -22.99
CA VAL A 85 4.45 40.01 -22.63
C VAL A 85 4.07 38.53 -22.75
N ALA A 86 4.51 37.82 -23.79
CA ALA A 86 4.26 36.39 -23.94
C ALA A 86 4.89 35.56 -22.81
N ILE A 87 6.11 35.90 -22.37
CA ILE A 87 6.77 35.24 -21.24
C ILE A 87 5.98 35.49 -19.95
N ILE A 88 5.57 36.73 -19.69
CA ILE A 88 4.77 37.08 -18.50
C ILE A 88 3.43 36.34 -18.51
N LEU A 89 2.75 36.29 -19.66
CA LEU A 89 1.49 35.56 -19.82
C LEU A 89 1.69 34.05 -19.62
N SER A 90 2.77 33.48 -20.16
CA SER A 90 3.09 32.06 -19.95
C SER A 90 3.40 31.75 -18.49
N GLY A 91 4.12 32.64 -17.80
CA GLY A 91 4.38 32.53 -16.37
C GLY A 91 3.11 32.64 -15.53
N ALA A 92 2.19 33.53 -15.90
CA ALA A 92 0.89 33.67 -15.24
C ALA A 92 0.00 32.43 -15.46
N VAL A 93 0.01 31.83 -16.65
CA VAL A 93 -0.71 30.59 -16.94
C VAL A 93 -0.11 29.42 -16.17
N ILE A 94 1.21 29.28 -16.12
CA ILE A 94 1.90 28.26 -15.32
C ILE A 94 1.58 28.46 -13.83
N ALA A 95 1.65 29.69 -13.33
CA ALA A 95 1.29 30.00 -11.94
C ALA A 95 -0.18 29.67 -11.66
N ALA A 96 -1.11 29.97 -12.58
CA ALA A 96 -2.51 29.62 -12.44
C ALA A 96 -2.75 28.11 -12.46
N ILE A 97 -2.02 27.36 -13.29
CA ILE A 97 -2.06 25.89 -13.32
C ILE A 97 -1.48 25.31 -12.02
N LEU A 98 -0.38 25.85 -11.52
CA LEU A 98 0.22 25.43 -10.24
C LEU A 98 -0.69 25.77 -9.07
N ILE A 99 -1.25 26.98 -9.02
CA ILE A 99 -2.23 27.38 -8.02
C ILE A 99 -3.45 26.47 -8.11
N TRP A 100 -3.99 26.21 -9.30
CA TRP A 100 -5.10 25.28 -9.47
C TRP A 100 -4.74 23.87 -8.99
N TYR A 101 -3.54 23.37 -9.33
CA TYR A 101 -3.04 22.06 -8.91
C TYR A 101 -2.83 21.95 -7.38
N PHE A 102 -2.33 23.00 -6.72
CA PHE A 102 -2.11 23.03 -5.27
C PHE A 102 -3.39 23.36 -4.49
N VAL A 103 -4.32 24.13 -5.06
CA VAL A 103 -5.62 24.45 -4.44
C VAL A 103 -6.63 23.32 -4.62
N THR A 104 -6.53 22.50 -5.69
CA THR A 104 -7.38 21.30 -5.87
C THR A 104 -6.85 20.07 -5.14
N ASN A 105 -5.57 20.03 -4.76
CA ASN A 105 -5.02 19.01 -3.87
C ASN A 105 -4.95 19.54 -2.42
N SER A 106 -6.11 19.70 -1.78
CA SER A 106 -6.27 20.32 -0.46
C SER A 106 -5.44 19.67 0.65
N CYS A 107 -5.07 18.41 0.51
CA CYS A 107 -4.16 17.71 1.42
C CYS A 107 -3.10 16.94 0.60
N LEU A 108 -1.84 17.38 0.66
CA LEU A 108 -0.71 16.65 0.09
C LEU A 108 -0.45 15.38 0.91
N GLY A 109 -0.73 14.20 0.34
CA GLY A 109 -0.46 12.90 0.94
C GLY A 109 -1.71 12.08 1.25
N SER A 110 -1.59 11.17 2.22
CA SER A 110 -2.68 10.31 2.72
C SER A 110 -3.45 10.95 3.89
N SER A 111 -3.38 12.27 4.08
CA SER A 111 -4.10 12.99 5.14
C SER A 111 -5.58 13.21 4.81
N ILE A 112 -6.42 13.27 5.84
CA ILE A 112 -7.87 13.45 5.78
C ILE A 112 -8.19 14.92 6.04
N GLU A 113 -8.95 15.56 5.17
CA GLU A 113 -9.38 16.95 5.35
C GLU A 113 -10.60 17.02 6.31
N CYS A 114 -10.48 17.84 7.36
CA CYS A 114 -11.61 18.22 8.22
C CYS A 114 -12.60 19.06 7.40
N GLY A 115 -13.86 18.64 7.35
CA GLY A 115 -14.86 19.21 6.44
C GLY A 115 -15.22 20.67 6.74
N SER A 116 -15.15 21.12 7.99
CA SER A 116 -15.45 22.53 8.36
C SER A 116 -14.26 23.47 8.36
N SER A 117 -13.04 22.98 8.56
CA SER A 117 -11.86 23.83 8.75
C SER A 117 -10.82 23.72 7.64
N GLY A 118 -10.91 22.71 6.77
CA GLY A 118 -9.88 22.42 5.77
C GLY A 118 -8.55 21.96 6.38
N ILE A 119 -8.52 21.67 7.68
CA ILE A 119 -7.32 21.17 8.37
C ILE A 119 -7.09 19.73 7.93
N CYS A 120 -5.88 19.41 7.51
CA CYS A 120 -5.50 18.03 7.18
C CYS A 120 -5.00 17.32 8.44
N VAL A 121 -5.66 16.21 8.80
CA VAL A 121 -5.27 15.33 9.90
C VAL A 121 -4.76 14.00 9.36
N SER A 122 -3.81 13.36 10.06
CA SER A 122 -3.35 12.02 9.68
C SER A 122 -4.52 11.03 9.81
N PRO A 123 -4.62 10.01 8.95
CA PRO A 123 -5.57 8.92 9.15
C PRO A 123 -5.51 8.40 10.57
N SER A 124 -4.32 8.21 11.16
CA SER A 124 -4.14 7.69 12.53
C SER A 124 -4.76 8.53 13.64
N GLN A 125 -5.01 9.82 13.39
CA GLN A 125 -5.59 10.77 14.35
C GLN A 125 -7.13 10.79 14.32
N TRP A 126 -7.75 10.10 13.36
CA TRP A 126 -9.21 10.01 13.25
C TRP A 126 -9.75 8.95 14.23
N CYS A 127 -10.76 9.27 15.03
CA CYS A 127 -11.34 8.38 16.05
C CYS A 127 -10.34 7.89 17.12
N ASP A 128 -9.40 8.73 17.53
CA ASP A 128 -8.40 8.40 18.55
C ASP A 128 -8.75 8.92 19.95
N GLY A 129 -9.93 9.56 20.08
CA GLY A 129 -10.41 10.16 21.31
C GLY A 129 -9.88 11.58 21.57
N VAL A 130 -9.11 12.16 20.64
CA VAL A 130 -8.56 13.50 20.72
C VAL A 130 -9.08 14.32 19.53
N ALA A 131 -9.76 15.43 19.81
CA ALA A 131 -10.27 16.29 18.75
C ALA A 131 -9.13 17.09 18.09
N HIS A 132 -8.79 16.73 16.87
CA HIS A 132 -7.88 17.43 15.98
C HIS A 132 -8.62 18.33 14.98
N CYS A 133 -9.85 17.97 14.61
CA CYS A 133 -10.70 18.81 13.77
C CYS A 133 -11.53 19.81 14.60
N SER A 134 -11.85 20.95 13.99
CA SER A 134 -12.84 21.89 14.53
C SER A 134 -14.16 21.15 14.79
N ASN A 135 -14.77 21.39 15.96
CA ASN A 135 -15.99 20.70 16.42
C ASN A 135 -15.85 19.17 16.61
N GLY A 136 -14.63 18.62 16.65
CA GLY A 136 -14.39 17.19 16.86
C GLY A 136 -14.96 16.31 15.74
N GLU A 137 -14.96 16.79 14.49
CA GLU A 137 -15.45 16.02 13.34
C GLU A 137 -14.76 14.67 13.15
N ASP A 138 -13.47 14.65 13.48
CA ASP A 138 -12.63 13.46 13.49
C ASP A 138 -13.06 12.42 14.53
N GLU A 139 -13.75 12.85 15.59
CA GLU A 139 -14.20 11.99 16.69
C GLU A 139 -15.71 11.68 16.64
N ASN A 140 -16.46 12.39 15.81
CA ASN A 140 -17.91 12.28 15.75
C ASN A 140 -18.42 11.45 14.56
N ARG A 141 -17.54 10.97 13.68
CA ARG A 141 -17.89 10.16 12.49
C ARG A 141 -17.14 8.84 12.46
N CYS A 142 -17.30 8.09 13.53
CA CYS A 142 -16.51 6.91 13.85
C CYS A 142 -17.39 5.67 13.86
N VAL A 143 -17.32 4.91 12.77
CA VAL A 143 -18.06 3.66 12.56
C VAL A 143 -17.14 2.56 12.11
N ARG A 144 -17.45 1.33 12.53
CA ARG A 144 -16.78 0.12 12.06
C ARG A 144 -17.72 -1.07 12.06
N LEU A 145 -17.29 -2.15 11.42
CA LEU A 145 -17.93 -3.45 11.50
C LEU A 145 -17.11 -4.33 12.44
N TYR A 146 -17.77 -5.11 13.31
CA TYR A 146 -17.14 -5.98 14.30
C TYR A 146 -17.51 -7.44 14.08
N GLY A 147 -16.52 -8.32 14.19
CA GLY A 147 -16.65 -9.77 14.13
C GLY A 147 -17.10 -10.31 12.75
N SER A 148 -17.31 -11.62 12.69
CA SER A 148 -17.75 -12.31 11.46
C SER A 148 -19.21 -12.03 11.09
N ASN A 149 -19.98 -11.48 12.03
CA ASN A 149 -21.40 -11.14 11.84
C ASN A 149 -21.62 -9.69 11.38
N PHE A 150 -20.55 -8.94 11.11
CA PHE A 150 -20.59 -7.56 10.62
C PHE A 150 -21.44 -6.63 11.51
N ILE A 151 -21.28 -6.75 12.84
CA ILE A 151 -22.02 -5.92 13.79
C ILE A 151 -21.56 -4.47 13.63
N LEU A 152 -22.50 -3.55 13.39
CA LEU A 152 -22.19 -2.13 13.30
C LEU A 152 -21.89 -1.59 14.71
N GLU A 153 -20.70 -1.05 14.88
CA GLU A 153 -20.29 -0.33 16.08
C GLU A 153 -20.05 1.15 15.77
N VAL A 154 -20.44 2.00 16.72
CA VAL A 154 -20.19 3.44 16.69
C VAL A 154 -19.36 3.81 17.91
N TYR A 155 -18.35 4.65 17.71
CA TYR A 155 -17.51 5.14 18.79
C TYR A 155 -18.22 6.24 19.58
N SER A 156 -18.15 6.17 20.90
CA SER A 156 -18.56 7.25 21.79
C SER A 156 -17.32 8.00 22.28
N SER A 157 -17.20 9.28 21.91
CA SER A 157 -16.15 10.16 22.43
C SER A 157 -16.30 10.42 23.94
N ILE A 158 -17.52 10.34 24.48
CA ILE A 158 -17.81 10.55 25.91
C ILE A 158 -17.21 9.43 26.77
N SER A 159 -17.51 8.17 26.44
CA SER A 159 -17.00 7.02 27.20
C SER A 159 -15.74 6.39 26.60
N LYS A 160 -15.19 6.99 25.53
CA LYS A 160 -14.02 6.50 24.80
C LYS A 160 -14.08 5.01 24.44
N SER A 161 -15.25 4.57 23.99
CA SER A 161 -15.57 3.14 23.80
C SER A 161 -16.47 2.93 22.59
N TRP A 162 -16.35 1.76 21.96
CA TRP A 162 -17.20 1.32 20.85
C TRP A 162 -18.44 0.61 21.38
N TYR A 163 -19.60 0.93 20.81
CA TYR A 163 -20.87 0.30 21.19
C TYR A 163 -21.60 -0.22 19.95
N PRO A 164 -22.27 -1.38 20.07
CA PRO A 164 -23.12 -1.88 19.01
C PRO A 164 -24.34 -0.98 18.82
N VAL A 165 -24.78 -0.83 17.57
CA VAL A 165 -25.99 -0.08 17.26
C VAL A 165 -27.22 -0.95 17.45
N CYS A 166 -28.18 -0.47 18.24
CA CYS A 166 -29.47 -1.12 18.45
C CYS A 166 -30.29 -1.12 17.16
N LYS A 167 -30.95 -2.23 16.85
CA LYS A 167 -31.74 -2.37 15.61
C LYS A 167 -33.05 -1.60 15.63
N ASP A 168 -33.55 -1.24 16.81
CA ASP A 168 -34.77 -0.45 16.99
C ASP A 168 -34.66 0.85 16.20
N ASP A 169 -35.70 1.19 15.44
CA ASP A 169 -35.78 2.41 14.61
C ASP A 169 -34.71 2.56 13.51
N TRP A 170 -33.79 1.60 13.39
CA TRP A 170 -32.76 1.58 12.35
C TRP A 170 -33.35 1.19 10.99
N ASN A 171 -32.93 1.88 9.93
CA ASN A 171 -33.34 1.63 8.55
C ASN A 171 -32.15 1.67 7.57
N ASP A 172 -32.41 1.25 6.33
CA ASP A 172 -31.38 1.13 5.31
C ASP A 172 -30.77 2.47 4.87
N ASN A 173 -31.45 3.60 5.05
CA ASN A 173 -30.86 4.91 4.75
C ASN A 173 -29.73 5.23 5.74
N TYR A 174 -29.90 4.92 7.02
CA TYR A 174 -28.83 5.04 8.01
C TYR A 174 -27.71 4.05 7.74
N GLY A 175 -28.04 2.82 7.32
CA GLY A 175 -27.07 1.84 6.83
C GLY A 175 -26.22 2.37 5.68
N LYS A 176 -26.83 3.01 4.68
CA LYS A 176 -26.13 3.64 3.54
C LYS A 176 -25.22 4.78 3.98
N ILE A 177 -25.65 5.61 4.94
CA ILE A 177 -24.82 6.68 5.51
C ILE A 177 -23.59 6.08 6.21
N ALA A 178 -23.79 5.09 7.09
CA ALA A 178 -22.68 4.42 7.79
C ALA A 178 -21.71 3.73 6.81
N CYS A 179 -22.23 3.04 5.79
CA CYS A 179 -21.41 2.44 4.73
C CYS A 179 -20.63 3.48 3.94
N LYS A 180 -21.30 4.57 3.55
CA LYS A 180 -20.65 5.71 2.93
C LYS A 180 -19.49 6.13 3.80
N ASP A 181 -19.72 6.38 5.09
CA ASP A 181 -18.72 6.85 6.05
C ASP A 181 -17.55 5.87 6.34
N MET A 182 -17.68 4.59 6.03
CA MET A 182 -16.54 3.64 6.04
C MET A 182 -15.74 3.61 4.73
N GLY A 183 -16.09 4.41 3.72
CA GLY A 183 -15.39 4.44 2.43
C GLY A 183 -16.07 3.67 1.31
N TYR A 184 -17.24 3.08 1.55
CA TYR A 184 -17.98 2.38 0.52
C TYR A 184 -18.82 3.33 -0.34
N ASN A 185 -19.07 2.92 -1.58
CA ASN A 185 -20.02 3.62 -2.43
C ASN A 185 -21.46 3.26 -1.99
N VAL A 186 -22.37 4.24 -1.98
CA VAL A 186 -23.78 4.00 -1.61
C VAL A 186 -24.43 2.94 -2.52
N ASN A 187 -23.97 2.83 -3.76
CA ASN A 187 -24.49 1.86 -4.74
C ASN A 187 -24.05 0.41 -4.45
N THR A 188 -23.04 0.18 -3.60
CA THR A 188 -22.64 -1.18 -3.21
C THR A 188 -23.40 -1.71 -2.00
N TYR A 189 -24.16 -0.85 -1.31
CA TYR A 189 -24.92 -1.21 -0.12
C TYR A 189 -25.76 -2.47 -0.35
N TYR A 190 -25.64 -3.44 0.55
CA TYR A 190 -26.33 -4.72 0.44
C TYR A 190 -27.51 -4.83 1.40
N SER A 191 -27.29 -4.69 2.71
CA SER A 191 -28.37 -4.90 3.69
C SER A 191 -28.04 -4.36 5.08
N SER A 192 -29.08 -4.03 5.86
CA SER A 192 -29.00 -3.84 7.31
C SER A 192 -30.04 -4.71 8.02
N GLN A 193 -29.57 -5.68 8.81
CA GLN A 193 -30.42 -6.69 9.43
C GLN A 193 -30.27 -6.67 10.95
N GLY A 194 -31.31 -7.10 11.67
CA GLY A 194 -31.24 -7.30 13.11
C GLY A 194 -30.70 -8.69 13.42
N ILE A 195 -29.68 -8.79 14.27
CA ILE A 195 -29.17 -10.06 14.76
C ILE A 195 -29.14 -10.06 16.29
N THR A 196 -29.37 -11.22 16.89
CA THR A 196 -29.14 -11.41 18.32
C THR A 196 -27.68 -11.85 18.51
N PRO A 197 -26.85 -11.06 19.21
CA PRO A 197 -25.44 -11.38 19.37
C PRO A 197 -25.25 -12.57 20.32
N GLU A 198 -24.24 -13.39 20.06
CA GLU A 198 -23.91 -14.58 20.88
C GLU A 198 -23.51 -14.21 22.32
N ARG A 199 -22.91 -13.02 22.49
CA ARG A 199 -22.66 -12.41 23.79
C ARG A 199 -23.62 -11.24 23.98
N GLY A 200 -24.34 -11.23 25.10
CA GLY A 200 -25.24 -10.12 25.45
C GLY A 200 -24.43 -8.85 25.67
N PHE A 201 -24.74 -7.80 24.91
CA PHE A 201 -24.25 -6.45 25.20
C PHE A 201 -25.15 -5.80 26.26
N THR A 202 -24.54 -5.04 27.16
CA THR A 202 -25.26 -4.32 28.22
C THR A 202 -25.59 -2.88 27.84
N SER A 203 -24.88 -2.32 26.86
CA SER A 203 -25.03 -0.92 26.44
C SER A 203 -24.95 -0.82 24.92
N PHE A 204 -25.75 0.07 24.36
CA PHE A 204 -26.03 0.19 22.93
C PHE A 204 -26.05 1.65 22.50
N MET A 205 -25.83 1.88 21.20
CA MET A 205 -26.15 3.13 20.55
C MET A 205 -27.57 3.06 19.98
N ARG A 206 -28.47 3.86 20.54
CA ARG A 206 -29.87 3.91 20.10
C ARG A 206 -30.15 5.19 19.32
N LEU A 207 -31.03 5.08 18.32
CA LEU A 207 -31.42 6.20 17.49
C LEU A 207 -32.50 7.05 18.17
N ASN A 208 -32.29 8.37 18.23
CA ASN A 208 -33.32 9.32 18.61
C ASN A 208 -34.13 9.73 17.37
N THR A 209 -35.33 9.15 17.20
CA THR A 209 -36.23 9.47 16.08
C THR A 209 -36.89 10.84 16.20
N SER A 210 -36.96 11.41 17.40
CA SER A 210 -37.47 12.77 17.62
C SER A 210 -36.46 13.85 17.24
N ALA A 211 -35.18 13.50 17.08
CA ALA A 211 -34.20 14.39 16.52
C ALA A 211 -34.49 14.60 15.02
N GLY A 212 -34.70 15.86 14.62
CA GLY A 212 -35.05 16.26 13.25
C GLY A 212 -34.01 15.87 12.19
N ASN A 213 -33.90 16.61 11.08
CA ASN A 213 -32.95 16.24 10.02
C ASN A 213 -31.50 16.65 10.35
N ILE A 214 -30.91 16.02 11.37
CA ILE A 214 -29.51 16.19 11.77
C ILE A 214 -28.66 14.98 11.35
N ASP A 215 -27.34 15.15 11.41
CA ASP A 215 -26.33 14.11 11.15
C ASP A 215 -26.61 12.82 11.96
N LEU A 216 -26.42 11.65 11.34
CA LEU A 216 -26.72 10.33 11.92
C LEU A 216 -26.10 10.16 13.31
N TYR A 217 -24.81 10.50 13.45
CA TYR A 217 -24.09 10.26 14.70
C TYR A 217 -24.54 11.18 15.82
N LYS A 218 -25.11 12.34 15.49
CA LYS A 218 -25.75 13.24 16.46
C LYS A 218 -27.13 12.75 16.91
N LYS A 219 -27.75 11.83 16.18
CA LYS A 219 -29.00 11.18 16.59
C LYS A 219 -28.76 9.99 17.52
N LEU A 220 -27.56 9.44 17.54
CA LEU A 220 -27.22 8.29 18.34
C LEU A 220 -26.90 8.71 19.78
N TYR A 221 -27.45 7.99 20.74
CA TYR A 221 -27.18 8.18 22.16
C TYR A 221 -26.96 6.84 22.85
N ASN A 222 -26.18 6.85 23.94
CA ASN A 222 -25.92 5.65 24.73
C ASN A 222 -27.17 5.26 25.52
N SER A 223 -27.54 3.98 25.47
CA SER A 223 -28.64 3.40 26.23
C SER A 223 -28.27 1.99 26.71
N ASP A 224 -28.63 1.68 27.96
CA ASP A 224 -28.48 0.34 28.53
C ASP A 224 -29.63 -0.63 28.13
N SER A 225 -30.46 -0.22 27.15
CA SER A 225 -31.60 -1.01 26.71
C SER A 225 -31.79 -0.93 25.18
N CYS A 226 -32.05 -2.08 24.58
CA CYS A 226 -32.52 -2.23 23.20
C CYS A 226 -33.77 -3.13 23.26
N VAL A 227 -34.94 -2.60 22.89
CA VAL A 227 -36.25 -3.24 23.12
C VAL A 227 -36.34 -4.57 22.36
N SER A 228 -35.85 -4.61 21.12
CA SER A 228 -35.79 -5.86 20.35
C SER A 228 -34.72 -6.84 20.85
N GLY A 229 -33.75 -6.39 21.66
CA GLY A 229 -32.55 -7.16 22.00
C GLY A 229 -31.63 -7.45 20.80
N ALA A 230 -31.92 -6.87 19.63
CA ALA A 230 -31.19 -7.10 18.39
C ALA A 230 -30.27 -5.92 18.06
N VAL A 231 -29.09 -6.23 17.53
CA VAL A 231 -28.12 -5.23 17.04
C VAL A 231 -28.08 -5.24 15.52
N VAL A 232 -27.62 -4.14 14.94
CA VAL A 232 -27.50 -3.99 13.48
C VAL A 232 -26.31 -4.81 12.96
N SER A 233 -26.58 -5.80 12.10
CA SER A 233 -25.61 -6.39 11.18
C SER A 233 -25.66 -5.62 9.86
N LEU A 234 -24.56 -5.00 9.47
CA LEU A 234 -24.48 -4.12 8.31
C LEU A 234 -23.57 -4.71 7.23
N ARG A 235 -24.10 -4.87 6.02
CA ARG A 235 -23.35 -5.32 4.84
C ARG A 235 -23.28 -4.18 3.82
N CYS A 236 -22.11 -3.56 3.71
CA CYS A 236 -21.89 -2.45 2.77
C CYS A 236 -21.59 -2.87 1.33
N ILE A 237 -21.29 -4.16 1.15
CA ILE A 237 -20.97 -4.80 -0.12
C ILE A 237 -21.15 -6.31 0.05
N VAL A 238 -21.50 -7.01 -1.04
CA VAL A 238 -21.40 -8.47 -1.09
C VAL A 238 -19.95 -8.83 -1.36
N CYS A 239 -19.32 -9.57 -0.46
CA CYS A 239 -17.91 -9.96 -0.57
C CYS A 239 -17.68 -11.40 -0.10
N GLY A 240 -16.51 -11.94 -0.45
CA GLY A 240 -16.02 -13.22 0.06
C GLY A 240 -16.83 -14.42 -0.42
N LEU A 241 -17.48 -14.32 -1.59
CA LEU A 241 -18.21 -15.41 -2.20
C LEU A 241 -17.34 -16.06 -3.29
N SER A 242 -17.02 -17.35 -3.12
CA SER A 242 -16.36 -18.17 -4.13
C SER A 242 -17.23 -19.39 -4.45
N ARG A 243 -17.20 -19.85 -5.71
CA ARG A 243 -17.91 -21.05 -6.16
C ARG A 243 -17.00 -22.28 -6.15
N LYS A 244 -16.32 -22.54 -5.03
CA LYS A 244 -15.60 -23.81 -4.82
C LYS A 244 -16.60 -24.99 -4.71
N ASN A 245 -17.01 -25.52 -5.86
CA ASN A 245 -17.56 -26.88 -5.92
C ASN A 245 -16.38 -27.86 -5.97
N ALA A 246 -16.11 -28.55 -4.85
CA ALA A 246 -15.38 -29.81 -4.70
C ALA A 246 -13.99 -30.01 -5.37
N ASN A 247 -12.96 -30.23 -4.53
CA ASN A 247 -11.70 -30.95 -4.77
C ASN A 247 -10.78 -30.55 -5.94
N PRO A 248 -9.65 -29.86 -5.68
CA PRO A 248 -8.53 -29.76 -6.62
C PRO A 248 -7.51 -30.89 -6.37
N ALA A 249 -7.41 -31.83 -7.31
CA ALA A 249 -6.31 -32.80 -7.40
C ALA A 249 -5.44 -32.51 -8.63
N GLY A 250 -4.14 -32.30 -8.42
CA GLY A 250 -3.10 -32.21 -9.48
C GLY A 250 -2.35 -30.87 -9.50
N ARG A 251 -1.27 -30.74 -8.71
CA ARG A 251 0.17 -30.88 -9.06
C ARG A 251 0.72 -29.81 -10.00
N ILE A 252 1.25 -28.71 -9.42
CA ILE A 252 2.65 -28.24 -9.55
C ILE A 252 3.12 -27.63 -8.21
N VAL A 253 4.37 -27.96 -7.84
CA VAL A 253 5.00 -28.00 -6.49
C VAL A 253 4.03 -27.81 -5.32
N GLY A 254 3.11 -28.78 -5.26
CA GLY A 254 2.09 -28.96 -4.23
C GLY A 254 0.82 -28.09 -4.30
N GLY A 255 0.71 -27.14 -5.25
CA GLY A 255 -0.53 -26.45 -5.66
C GLY A 255 -1.23 -27.04 -6.90
N SER A 256 -2.30 -26.39 -7.37
CA SER A 256 -3.07 -26.76 -8.57
C SER A 256 -3.53 -25.54 -9.37
N ALA A 257 -3.71 -25.70 -10.69
CA ALA A 257 -4.30 -24.67 -11.54
C ALA A 257 -5.70 -24.28 -11.02
N ALA A 258 -5.94 -22.99 -10.90
CA ALA A 258 -7.22 -22.46 -10.44
C ALA A 258 -8.32 -22.72 -11.48
N LEU A 259 -9.52 -23.00 -10.98
CA LEU A 259 -10.71 -23.10 -11.81
C LEU A 259 -11.34 -21.73 -12.01
N VAL A 260 -12.10 -21.61 -13.10
CA VAL A 260 -12.88 -20.40 -13.41
C VAL A 260 -13.82 -20.12 -12.22
N LYS A 261 -13.81 -18.88 -11.72
CA LYS A 261 -14.64 -18.39 -10.58
C LYS A 261 -14.17 -18.82 -9.18
N GLU A 262 -13.03 -19.50 -9.06
CA GLU A 262 -12.53 -19.95 -7.76
C GLU A 262 -11.96 -18.79 -6.91
N TRP A 263 -11.27 -17.85 -7.54
CA TRP A 263 -10.60 -16.71 -6.88
C TRP A 263 -10.98 -15.38 -7.56
N PRO A 264 -12.26 -14.97 -7.50
CA PRO A 264 -12.76 -13.84 -8.30
C PRO A 264 -12.21 -12.48 -7.84
N TRP A 265 -11.58 -12.41 -6.66
CA TRP A 265 -10.89 -11.23 -6.13
C TRP A 265 -9.45 -11.11 -6.60
N GLN A 266 -8.87 -12.15 -7.19
CA GLN A 266 -7.50 -12.11 -7.68
C GLN A 266 -7.37 -11.13 -8.85
N VAL A 267 -6.38 -10.26 -8.78
CA VAL A 267 -5.96 -9.44 -9.93
C VAL A 267 -4.49 -9.63 -10.28
N SER A 268 -4.18 -9.38 -11.55
CA SER A 268 -2.81 -9.23 -12.05
C SER A 268 -2.51 -7.75 -12.23
N LEU A 269 -1.48 -7.28 -11.54
CA LEU A 269 -0.92 -5.94 -11.69
C LEU A 269 0.21 -5.99 -12.71
N GLN A 270 0.05 -5.24 -13.80
CA GLN A 270 0.97 -5.28 -14.94
C GLN A 270 1.60 -3.93 -15.22
N ILE A 271 2.86 -3.99 -15.66
CA ILE A 271 3.62 -2.88 -16.22
C ILE A 271 4.01 -3.24 -17.64
N GLN A 272 3.72 -2.36 -18.60
CA GLN A 272 4.03 -2.57 -20.02
C GLN A 272 3.55 -3.94 -20.56
N GLY A 273 2.42 -4.44 -20.06
CA GLY A 273 1.83 -5.72 -20.46
C GLY A 273 2.50 -6.96 -19.86
N SER A 274 3.44 -6.79 -18.93
CA SER A 274 4.04 -7.87 -18.15
C SER A 274 3.48 -7.90 -16.74
N HIS A 275 3.13 -9.08 -16.23
CA HIS A 275 2.80 -9.28 -14.83
C HIS A 275 3.99 -8.99 -13.93
N VAL A 276 3.73 -8.26 -12.85
CA VAL A 276 4.74 -7.86 -11.84
C VAL A 276 4.30 -8.31 -10.45
N CYS A 277 3.06 -8.03 -10.07
CA CYS A 277 2.50 -8.38 -8.76
C CYS A 277 1.05 -8.84 -8.86
N GLY A 278 0.59 -9.50 -7.81
CA GLY A 278 -0.82 -9.77 -7.53
C GLY A 278 -1.50 -8.63 -6.75
N GLY A 279 -2.80 -8.78 -6.57
CA GLY A 279 -3.62 -7.92 -5.74
C GLY A 279 -4.97 -8.55 -5.44
N SER A 280 -5.72 -7.91 -4.54
CA SER A 280 -7.04 -8.36 -4.10
C SER A 280 -8.10 -7.26 -4.27
N ILE A 281 -9.19 -7.57 -4.95
CA ILE A 281 -10.36 -6.67 -5.06
C ILE A 281 -11.05 -6.61 -3.69
N ILE A 282 -11.19 -5.41 -3.14
CA ILE A 282 -11.95 -5.19 -1.88
C ILE A 282 -13.23 -4.38 -2.12
N THR A 283 -13.27 -3.58 -3.19
CA THR A 283 -14.46 -2.87 -3.67
C THR A 283 -14.39 -2.73 -5.21
N PRO A 284 -15.42 -2.18 -5.89
CA PRO A 284 -15.34 -1.94 -7.33
C PRO A 284 -14.15 -1.06 -7.74
N GLU A 285 -13.69 -0.16 -6.86
CA GLU A 285 -12.67 0.85 -7.18
C GLU A 285 -11.34 0.61 -6.49
N TRP A 286 -11.28 -0.29 -5.50
CA TRP A 286 -10.12 -0.45 -4.63
C TRP A 286 -9.54 -1.85 -4.67
N ILE A 287 -8.21 -1.90 -4.89
CA ILE A 287 -7.39 -3.09 -4.85
C ILE A 287 -6.39 -2.96 -3.69
N VAL A 288 -6.23 -4.01 -2.90
CA VAL A 288 -5.13 -4.18 -1.92
C VAL A 288 -3.97 -4.90 -2.60
N THR A 289 -2.74 -4.44 -2.36
CA THR A 289 -1.50 -5.08 -2.80
C THR A 289 -0.38 -4.75 -1.80
N ALA A 290 0.84 -5.20 -2.06
CA ALA A 290 1.99 -4.93 -1.21
C ALA A 290 2.63 -3.57 -1.53
N ALA A 291 3.21 -2.89 -0.54
CA ALA A 291 3.91 -1.62 -0.71
C ALA A 291 5.18 -1.76 -1.57
N HIS A 292 5.91 -2.86 -1.41
CA HIS A 292 7.12 -3.13 -2.20
C HIS A 292 6.83 -3.28 -3.69
N CYS A 293 5.60 -3.64 -4.08
CA CYS A 293 5.21 -3.67 -5.49
C CYS A 293 5.20 -2.26 -6.11
N VAL A 294 4.96 -1.22 -5.32
CA VAL A 294 4.74 0.17 -5.77
C VAL A 294 5.74 1.17 -5.20
N GLU A 295 6.92 0.70 -4.75
CA GLU A 295 7.94 1.57 -4.18
C GLU A 295 8.80 2.27 -5.26
N GLY A 296 9.41 3.40 -4.87
CA GLY A 296 10.31 4.16 -5.76
C GLY A 296 9.63 4.61 -7.06
N PRO A 297 10.25 4.40 -8.24
CA PRO A 297 9.67 4.77 -9.53
C PRO A 297 8.31 4.11 -9.83
N LEU A 298 8.02 2.97 -9.21
CA LEU A 298 6.78 2.23 -9.41
C LEU A 298 5.57 2.83 -8.67
N SER A 299 5.78 3.89 -7.89
CA SER A 299 4.71 4.61 -7.19
C SER A 299 3.77 5.41 -8.11
N SER A 300 4.15 5.63 -9.38
CA SER A 300 3.33 6.37 -10.32
C SER A 300 2.17 5.52 -10.88
N PRO A 301 0.90 5.96 -10.75
CA PRO A 301 -0.27 5.25 -11.29
C PRO A 301 -0.22 4.98 -12.79
N SER A 302 0.45 5.84 -13.56
CA SER A 302 0.50 5.77 -15.02
C SER A 302 1.20 4.53 -15.59
N TYR A 303 2.03 3.85 -14.78
CA TYR A 303 2.72 2.63 -15.19
C TYR A 303 1.84 1.38 -15.10
N TRP A 304 0.78 1.44 -14.30
CA TRP A 304 0.03 0.27 -13.89
C TRP A 304 -1.23 0.04 -14.71
N SER A 305 -1.47 -1.22 -15.03
CA SER A 305 -2.73 -1.72 -15.54
C SER A 305 -3.18 -2.92 -14.71
N VAL A 306 -4.44 -2.91 -14.29
CA VAL A 306 -5.03 -3.96 -13.44
C VAL A 306 -5.92 -4.86 -14.29
N TYR A 307 -5.68 -6.17 -14.22
CA TYR A 307 -6.49 -7.17 -14.92
C TYR A 307 -7.19 -8.07 -13.91
N ALA A 308 -8.52 -8.10 -13.99
CA ALA A 308 -9.39 -8.96 -13.17
C ALA A 308 -10.15 -9.96 -14.06
N GLY A 309 -10.60 -11.07 -13.47
CA GLY A 309 -11.45 -12.05 -14.16
C GLY A 309 -10.77 -12.77 -15.33
N ILE A 310 -9.45 -12.96 -15.22
CA ILE A 310 -8.62 -13.75 -16.14
C ILE A 310 -8.08 -14.97 -15.39
N LEU A 311 -7.84 -16.07 -16.11
CA LEU A 311 -7.05 -17.19 -15.58
C LEU A 311 -5.68 -17.26 -16.23
N LYS A 312 -5.57 -16.83 -17.50
CA LYS A 312 -4.32 -16.86 -18.23
C LYS A 312 -3.79 -15.47 -18.50
N GLN A 313 -2.51 -15.23 -18.26
CA GLN A 313 -1.86 -13.96 -18.59
C GLN A 313 -1.99 -13.64 -20.08
N THR A 314 -1.98 -14.64 -20.97
CA THR A 314 -2.20 -14.43 -22.41
C THR A 314 -3.56 -13.80 -22.76
N GLU A 315 -4.56 -13.87 -21.88
CA GLU A 315 -5.86 -13.20 -22.10
C GLU A 315 -5.75 -11.67 -22.09
N THR A 316 -4.71 -11.11 -21.44
CA THR A 316 -4.52 -9.64 -21.39
C THR A 316 -4.19 -9.04 -22.74
N ARG A 317 -3.74 -9.85 -23.72
CA ARG A 317 -3.49 -9.40 -25.10
C ARG A 317 -4.74 -8.96 -25.84
N TYR A 318 -5.91 -9.44 -25.42
CA TYR A 318 -7.20 -9.19 -26.07
C TYR A 318 -8.17 -8.43 -25.16
N ARG A 319 -7.73 -8.02 -23.97
CA ARG A 319 -8.54 -7.32 -22.97
C ARG A 319 -7.91 -5.99 -22.64
N SER A 320 -8.73 -4.99 -22.36
CA SER A 320 -8.26 -3.72 -21.82
C SER A 320 -8.11 -3.83 -20.30
N GLY A 321 -6.92 -3.58 -19.78
CA GLY A 321 -6.70 -3.46 -18.33
C GLY A 321 -7.35 -2.20 -17.76
N SER A 322 -7.78 -2.26 -16.51
CA SER A 322 -8.26 -1.09 -15.77
C SER A 322 -7.09 -0.18 -15.41
N ARG A 323 -7.25 1.12 -15.69
CA ARG A 323 -6.25 2.14 -15.34
C ARG A 323 -6.29 2.46 -13.85
N VAL A 324 -5.13 2.78 -13.29
CA VAL A 324 -5.00 3.21 -11.89
C VAL A 324 -5.05 4.73 -11.82
N GLN A 325 -5.90 5.26 -10.95
CA GLN A 325 -6.04 6.69 -10.67
C GLN A 325 -5.05 7.14 -9.59
N LYS A 326 -4.94 6.37 -8.50
CA LYS A 326 -4.13 6.72 -7.34
C LYS A 326 -3.51 5.47 -6.72
N ILE A 327 -2.27 5.60 -6.25
CA ILE A 327 -1.58 4.58 -5.46
C ILE A 327 -1.30 5.19 -4.09
N ILE A 328 -1.57 4.43 -3.04
CA ILE A 328 -1.35 4.85 -1.66
C ILE A 328 -0.58 3.74 -0.96
N SER A 329 0.71 3.97 -0.74
CA SER A 329 1.55 3.08 0.08
C SER A 329 1.40 3.42 1.56
N HIS A 330 1.55 2.44 2.44
CA HIS A 330 1.55 2.70 3.87
C HIS A 330 2.69 3.67 4.24
N PRO A 331 2.42 4.76 4.99
CA PRO A 331 3.41 5.82 5.21
C PRO A 331 4.64 5.37 6.02
N ASN A 332 4.46 4.35 6.86
CA ASN A 332 5.53 3.75 7.67
C ASN A 332 6.08 2.46 7.04
N TYR A 333 5.86 2.24 5.74
CA TYR A 333 6.49 1.11 5.04
C TYR A 333 8.02 1.25 5.08
N ASP A 334 8.69 0.18 5.47
CA ASP A 334 10.13 0.11 5.57
C ASP A 334 10.68 -0.92 4.58
N SER A 335 11.45 -0.45 3.59
CA SER A 335 11.94 -1.30 2.50
C SER A 335 12.93 -2.37 2.96
N ASP A 336 13.63 -2.20 4.08
CA ASP A 336 14.63 -3.16 4.55
C ASP A 336 13.99 -4.30 5.33
N SER A 337 13.19 -3.97 6.34
CA SER A 337 12.49 -4.94 7.19
C SER A 337 11.19 -5.48 6.59
N LYS A 338 10.68 -4.85 5.52
CA LYS A 338 9.33 -5.09 4.97
C LYS A 338 8.22 -4.84 5.99
N ASN A 339 8.48 -4.03 7.00
CA ASN A 339 7.44 -3.62 7.94
C ASN A 339 6.39 -2.77 7.23
N ASN A 340 5.11 -2.96 7.59
CA ASN A 340 3.98 -2.25 6.99
C ASN A 340 3.90 -2.36 5.46
N ASP A 341 4.23 -3.52 4.91
CA ASP A 341 4.21 -3.79 3.48
C ASP A 341 2.78 -3.96 2.96
N VAL A 342 2.04 -2.85 2.83
CA VAL A 342 0.67 -2.82 2.30
C VAL A 342 0.44 -1.53 1.52
N ALA A 343 -0.30 -1.63 0.42
CA ALA A 343 -0.69 -0.51 -0.43
C ALA A 343 -2.10 -0.68 -1.00
N LEU A 344 -2.69 0.45 -1.39
CA LEU A 344 -3.95 0.53 -2.10
C LEU A 344 -3.77 1.10 -3.50
N MET A 345 -4.46 0.52 -4.47
CA MET A 345 -4.66 1.11 -5.80
C MET A 345 -6.12 1.48 -5.98
N LYS A 346 -6.39 2.76 -6.23
CA LYS A 346 -7.71 3.26 -6.67
C LYS A 346 -7.77 3.19 -8.19
N LEU A 347 -8.77 2.50 -8.73
CA LEU A 347 -9.02 2.39 -10.16
C LEU A 347 -9.69 3.66 -10.69
N GLN A 348 -9.37 4.04 -11.92
CA GLN A 348 -10.00 5.18 -12.60
C GLN A 348 -11.46 4.89 -12.98
N THR A 349 -11.78 3.63 -13.22
CA THR A 349 -13.14 3.19 -13.56
C THR A 349 -13.50 1.99 -12.69
N PRO A 350 -14.67 2.00 -12.02
CA PRO A 350 -15.10 0.88 -11.20
C PRO A 350 -15.20 -0.43 -11.99
N LEU A 351 -14.76 -1.52 -11.38
CA LEU A 351 -14.97 -2.87 -11.88
C LEU A 351 -16.46 -3.21 -11.87
N SER A 352 -16.92 -3.84 -12.95
CA SER A 352 -18.24 -4.46 -12.98
C SER A 352 -18.13 -5.85 -12.39
N PHE A 353 -18.81 -6.10 -11.27
CA PHE A 353 -18.76 -7.42 -10.65
C PHE A 353 -19.53 -8.46 -11.46
N THR A 354 -18.92 -9.62 -11.58
CA THR A 354 -19.42 -10.81 -12.26
C THR A 354 -19.14 -12.02 -11.39
N ASP A 355 -19.39 -13.23 -11.91
CA ASP A 355 -18.98 -14.44 -11.23
C ASP A 355 -17.46 -14.69 -11.25
N THR A 356 -16.71 -13.98 -12.11
CA THR A 356 -15.24 -14.05 -12.20
C THR A 356 -14.53 -12.82 -11.63
N VAL A 357 -15.27 -11.76 -11.31
CA VAL A 357 -14.76 -10.50 -10.74
C VAL A 357 -15.63 -10.14 -9.55
N ALA A 358 -15.12 -10.35 -8.34
CA ALA A 358 -15.88 -10.07 -7.11
C ALA A 358 -14.91 -9.78 -5.95
N PRO A 359 -15.32 -9.01 -4.94
CA PRO A 359 -14.42 -8.62 -3.87
C PRO A 359 -14.30 -9.71 -2.80
N VAL A 360 -13.14 -9.76 -2.15
CA VAL A 360 -12.93 -10.51 -0.90
C VAL A 360 -13.31 -9.65 0.30
N CYS A 361 -13.76 -10.25 1.41
CA CYS A 361 -14.04 -9.49 2.62
C CYS A 361 -12.75 -9.16 3.37
N LEU A 362 -12.67 -7.95 3.94
CA LEU A 362 -11.63 -7.56 4.88
C LEU A 362 -12.00 -8.02 6.29
N PRO A 363 -11.03 -8.44 7.12
CA PRO A 363 -11.29 -8.95 8.46
C PRO A 363 -11.69 -7.81 9.39
N ASN A 364 -12.84 -7.97 10.04
CA ASN A 364 -13.33 -7.01 11.02
C ASN A 364 -12.58 -7.15 12.36
N PRO A 365 -12.42 -6.06 13.13
CA PRO A 365 -12.01 -6.12 14.53
C PRO A 365 -12.79 -7.19 15.32
N GLY A 366 -12.11 -7.86 16.25
CA GLY A 366 -12.67 -8.96 17.03
C GLY A 366 -12.68 -10.32 16.33
N MET A 367 -12.32 -10.38 15.03
CA MET A 367 -12.04 -11.65 14.38
C MET A 367 -10.67 -12.18 14.79
N MET A 368 -10.63 -13.45 15.17
CA MET A 368 -9.39 -14.19 15.40
C MET A 368 -9.28 -15.33 14.40
N PHE A 369 -8.09 -15.47 13.82
CA PHE A 369 -7.69 -16.58 12.96
C PHE A 369 -6.70 -17.43 13.71
N GLN A 370 -7.01 -18.72 13.87
CA GLN A 370 -6.23 -19.61 14.71
C GLN A 370 -4.99 -20.12 13.96
N PRO A 371 -3.90 -20.44 14.67
CA PRO A 371 -2.83 -21.26 14.08
C PRO A 371 -3.42 -22.55 13.49
N ASP A 372 -2.76 -23.08 12.46
CA ASP A 372 -3.17 -24.28 11.71
C ASP A 372 -4.50 -24.13 10.94
N GLN A 373 -5.11 -22.94 10.92
CA GLN A 373 -6.25 -22.67 10.06
C GLN A 373 -5.84 -22.74 8.58
N GLN A 374 -6.66 -23.43 7.78
CA GLN A 374 -6.44 -23.55 6.35
C GLN A 374 -6.67 -22.21 5.65
N CYS A 375 -5.67 -21.82 4.88
CA CYS A 375 -5.67 -20.65 4.04
C CYS A 375 -5.33 -21.04 2.61
N TRP A 376 -5.61 -20.15 1.68
CA TRP A 376 -5.31 -20.31 0.28
C TRP A 376 -4.56 -19.09 -0.22
N ILE A 377 -3.52 -19.36 -0.98
CA ILE A 377 -2.83 -18.35 -1.78
C ILE A 377 -3.15 -18.61 -3.24
N SER A 378 -3.27 -17.53 -4.02
CA SER A 378 -3.44 -17.60 -5.47
C SER A 378 -2.57 -16.54 -6.16
N GLY A 379 -2.10 -16.87 -7.36
CA GLY A 379 -1.26 -15.95 -8.14
C GLY A 379 -0.65 -16.56 -9.39
N TRP A 380 0.07 -15.72 -10.13
CA TRP A 380 0.80 -16.07 -11.35
C TRP A 380 2.31 -16.03 -11.15
N GLY A 381 2.76 -16.10 -9.90
CA GLY A 381 4.18 -16.15 -9.56
C GLY A 381 4.90 -17.35 -10.17
N ALA A 382 6.22 -17.33 -10.03
CA ALA A 382 7.08 -18.39 -10.49
C ALA A 382 6.82 -19.70 -9.73
N GLU A 383 6.85 -20.83 -10.43
CA GLU A 383 6.59 -22.14 -9.79
C GLU A 383 7.81 -22.68 -9.03
N TYR A 384 8.96 -22.01 -9.15
CA TYR A 384 10.20 -22.28 -8.44
C TYR A 384 11.04 -21.00 -8.38
N GLN A 385 11.98 -20.93 -7.43
CA GLN A 385 12.83 -19.76 -7.22
C GLN A 385 13.62 -19.40 -8.49
N GLY A 386 13.52 -18.13 -8.91
CA GLY A 386 14.19 -17.64 -10.13
C GLY A 386 13.56 -18.13 -11.44
N GLY A 387 12.43 -18.82 -11.37
CA GLY A 387 11.64 -19.22 -12.53
C GLY A 387 10.90 -18.05 -13.18
N LYS A 388 10.28 -18.33 -14.33
CA LYS A 388 9.36 -17.39 -14.98
C LYS A 388 7.99 -17.45 -14.31
N THR A 389 7.26 -16.33 -14.35
CA THR A 389 5.87 -16.27 -13.91
C THR A 389 5.00 -17.26 -14.69
N SER A 390 4.03 -17.87 -14.01
CA SER A 390 3.15 -18.85 -14.64
C SER A 390 2.13 -18.16 -15.55
N ASN A 391 1.89 -18.71 -16.73
CA ASN A 391 0.83 -18.20 -17.59
C ASN A 391 -0.56 -18.46 -17.00
N VAL A 392 -0.73 -19.50 -16.18
CA VAL A 392 -2.03 -19.90 -15.61
C VAL A 392 -2.09 -19.51 -14.14
N LEU A 393 -3.25 -19.05 -13.68
CA LEU A 393 -3.49 -18.76 -12.27
C LEU A 393 -3.36 -20.05 -11.48
N ASN A 394 -2.47 -20.08 -10.51
CA ASN A 394 -2.29 -21.19 -9.59
C ASN A 394 -2.90 -20.84 -8.23
N ALA A 395 -3.30 -21.87 -7.49
CA ALA A 395 -3.69 -21.74 -6.11
C ALA A 395 -3.17 -22.91 -5.27
N VAL A 396 -2.86 -22.65 -4.00
CA VAL A 396 -2.42 -23.69 -3.07
C VAL A 396 -2.94 -23.44 -1.67
N MET A 397 -3.32 -24.52 -1.00
CA MET A 397 -3.72 -24.52 0.40
C MET A 397 -2.47 -24.58 1.29
N VAL A 398 -2.39 -23.65 2.23
CA VAL A 398 -1.35 -23.50 3.26
C VAL A 398 -2.00 -23.36 4.64
N HIS A 399 -1.21 -23.55 5.70
CA HIS A 399 -1.70 -23.39 7.07
C HIS A 399 -1.14 -22.10 7.68
N LEU A 400 -1.95 -21.40 8.47
CA LEU A 400 -1.43 -20.31 9.30
C LEU A 400 -0.44 -20.85 10.31
N ILE A 401 0.68 -20.16 10.47
CA ILE A 401 1.74 -20.50 11.41
C ILE A 401 1.79 -19.42 12.48
N GLU A 402 1.83 -19.85 13.74
CA GLU A 402 1.97 -18.92 14.85
C GLU A 402 3.27 -18.12 14.73
N ARG A 403 3.19 -16.80 14.97
CA ARG A 403 4.35 -15.90 14.87
C ARG A 403 5.53 -16.34 15.74
N SER A 404 5.25 -16.89 16.93
CA SER A 404 6.26 -17.42 17.86
C SER A 404 7.09 -18.56 17.24
N ILE A 405 6.43 -19.50 16.55
CA ILE A 405 7.08 -20.59 15.80
C ILE A 405 7.93 -20.00 14.67
N CYS A 406 7.33 -19.10 13.90
CA CYS A 406 7.97 -18.45 12.76
C CYS A 406 9.23 -17.65 13.17
N ASN A 407 9.22 -17.09 14.37
CA ASN A 407 10.34 -16.34 14.95
C ASN A 407 11.33 -17.16 15.77
N SER A 408 11.12 -18.48 15.91
CA SER A 408 12.11 -19.32 16.57
C SER A 408 13.44 -19.32 15.78
N ALA A 409 14.55 -19.63 16.47
CA ALA A 409 15.90 -19.54 15.91
C ALA A 409 16.12 -20.41 14.65
N GLU A 410 15.34 -21.47 14.50
CA GLU A 410 15.40 -22.39 13.35
C GLU A 410 14.79 -21.79 12.06
N TYR A 411 13.94 -20.78 12.20
CA TYR A 411 13.16 -20.16 11.12
C TYR A 411 13.68 -18.75 10.84
N TYR A 412 12.93 -17.71 11.24
CA TYR A 412 13.27 -16.32 10.97
C TYR A 412 13.92 -15.58 12.14
N ASN A 413 14.11 -16.22 13.30
CA ASN A 413 14.90 -15.68 14.41
C ASN A 413 14.55 -14.23 14.79
N GLY A 414 13.25 -13.93 14.96
CA GLY A 414 12.76 -12.62 15.37
C GLY A 414 12.48 -11.61 14.25
N LEU A 415 12.70 -11.95 12.98
CA LEU A 415 12.47 -11.03 11.85
C LEU A 415 10.99 -10.82 11.50
N VAL A 416 10.08 -11.69 11.95
CA VAL A 416 8.63 -11.55 11.66
C VAL A 416 7.99 -10.58 12.66
N LEU A 417 7.62 -9.40 12.19
CA LEU A 417 7.09 -8.31 13.00
C LEU A 417 5.59 -8.47 13.34
N PRO A 418 5.03 -7.70 14.30
CA PRO A 418 3.61 -7.78 14.68
C PRO A 418 2.63 -7.49 13.53
N THR A 419 3.06 -6.67 12.57
CA THR A 419 2.36 -6.29 11.33
C THR A 419 2.37 -7.39 10.27
N MET A 420 3.01 -8.53 10.56
CA MET A 420 3.16 -9.66 9.65
C MET A 420 2.48 -10.92 10.21
N ILE A 421 2.09 -11.81 9.30
CA ILE A 421 1.58 -13.15 9.56
C ILE A 421 2.33 -14.18 8.72
N CYS A 422 2.51 -15.39 9.24
CA CYS A 422 3.15 -16.48 8.53
C CYS A 422 2.14 -17.51 8.06
N ALA A 423 2.36 -18.05 6.87
CA ALA A 423 1.59 -19.20 6.38
C ALA A 423 2.47 -20.10 5.52
N GLY A 424 2.24 -21.41 5.58
CA GLY A 424 3.00 -22.37 4.78
C GLY A 424 3.06 -23.74 5.44
N TYR A 425 4.07 -24.52 5.03
CA TYR A 425 4.41 -25.79 5.64
C TYR A 425 5.82 -25.69 6.20
N LEU A 426 6.01 -26.09 7.46
CA LEU A 426 7.32 -26.01 8.14
C LEU A 426 8.39 -26.85 7.42
N ASN A 427 7.98 -27.95 6.78
CA ASN A 427 8.85 -28.80 5.97
C ASN A 427 9.11 -28.25 4.55
N GLY A 428 8.49 -27.12 4.17
CA GLY A 428 8.54 -26.55 2.83
C GLY A 428 7.64 -27.30 1.85
N GLY A 429 7.96 -27.18 0.57
CA GLY A 429 7.31 -27.88 -0.55
C GLY A 429 6.08 -27.18 -1.13
N LYS A 430 5.46 -26.23 -0.42
CA LYS A 430 4.34 -25.41 -0.91
C LYS A 430 4.44 -24.00 -0.33
N ASP A 431 4.45 -23.00 -1.19
CA ASP A 431 4.60 -21.59 -0.80
C ASP A 431 4.22 -20.64 -1.95
N SER A 432 4.17 -19.35 -1.67
CA SER A 432 4.20 -18.29 -2.69
C SER A 432 5.63 -18.11 -3.24
N CYS A 433 5.75 -17.44 -4.38
CA CYS A 433 7.05 -17.17 -4.99
C CYS A 433 7.08 -15.82 -5.74
N GLN A 434 8.17 -15.54 -6.45
CA GLN A 434 8.34 -14.27 -7.16
C GLN A 434 7.20 -14.03 -8.15
N GLY A 435 6.54 -12.87 -8.04
CA GLY A 435 5.35 -12.51 -8.82
C GLY A 435 4.02 -12.72 -8.09
N ASP A 436 3.98 -13.50 -7.01
CA ASP A 436 2.79 -13.59 -6.15
C ASP A 436 2.66 -12.42 -5.18
N SER A 437 3.70 -11.60 -5.05
CA SER A 437 3.74 -10.38 -4.23
C SER A 437 2.48 -9.53 -4.34
N GLY A 438 1.93 -9.09 -3.20
CA GLY A 438 0.65 -8.38 -3.09
C GLY A 438 -0.59 -9.24 -3.34
N GLY A 439 -0.43 -10.49 -3.77
CA GLY A 439 -1.50 -11.45 -3.96
C GLY A 439 -2.14 -11.91 -2.64
N PRO A 440 -3.38 -12.43 -2.70
CA PRO A 440 -4.17 -12.77 -1.53
C PRO A 440 -3.66 -13.99 -0.75
N LEU A 441 -3.66 -13.88 0.58
CA LEU A 441 -3.80 -15.00 1.50
C LEU A 441 -5.20 -14.95 2.10
N VAL A 442 -6.04 -15.93 1.78
CA VAL A 442 -7.46 -15.94 2.17
C VAL A 442 -7.85 -17.17 2.95
N THR A 443 -8.78 -17.02 3.89
CA THR A 443 -9.37 -18.14 4.65
C THR A 443 -10.88 -18.08 4.63
N GLU A 444 -11.53 -19.24 4.67
CA GLU A 444 -12.97 -19.34 4.77
C GLU A 444 -13.39 -19.46 6.24
N LYS A 445 -14.33 -18.60 6.66
CA LYS A 445 -14.96 -18.66 7.98
C LYS A 445 -16.43 -18.29 7.84
N ASN A 446 -17.31 -19.17 8.33
CA ASN A 446 -18.76 -19.02 8.21
C ASN A 446 -19.22 -18.82 6.76
N SER A 447 -18.66 -19.61 5.82
CA SER A 447 -18.95 -19.55 4.38
C SER A 447 -18.65 -18.20 3.70
N VAL A 448 -17.79 -17.40 4.33
CA VAL A 448 -17.28 -16.13 3.79
C VAL A 448 -15.76 -16.22 3.72
N TRP A 449 -15.20 -15.82 2.59
CA TRP A 449 -13.76 -15.71 2.38
C TRP A 449 -13.24 -14.35 2.85
N TRP A 450 -12.21 -14.39 3.68
CA TRP A 450 -11.58 -13.24 4.32
C TRP A 450 -10.13 -13.11 3.87
N LEU A 451 -9.72 -11.90 3.48
CA LEU A 451 -8.33 -11.57 3.18
C LEU A 451 -7.56 -11.42 4.49
N VAL A 452 -6.80 -12.44 4.88
CA VAL A 452 -6.05 -12.42 6.15
C VAL A 452 -4.63 -11.92 5.97
N GLY A 453 -4.11 -11.95 4.75
CA GLY A 453 -2.86 -11.31 4.42
C GLY A 453 -2.67 -11.00 2.95
N ASP A 454 -1.66 -10.21 2.66
CA ASP A 454 -1.12 -9.96 1.32
C ASP A 454 0.32 -10.45 1.24
N THR A 455 0.69 -11.06 0.12
CA THR A 455 2.00 -11.71 -0.04
C THR A 455 3.13 -10.68 0.01
N SER A 456 4.04 -10.80 0.98
CA SER A 456 5.07 -9.78 1.23
C SER A 456 6.47 -10.30 0.91
N TRP A 457 6.98 -11.27 1.67
CA TRP A 457 8.35 -11.78 1.48
C TRP A 457 8.53 -13.23 1.94
N GLY A 458 9.67 -13.81 1.60
CA GLY A 458 10.09 -15.14 2.03
C GLY A 458 11.55 -15.40 1.65
N THR A 459 12.23 -16.33 2.34
CA THR A 459 13.60 -16.72 1.96
C THR A 459 13.57 -17.86 0.94
N GLY A 460 13.70 -17.49 -0.33
CA GLY A 460 13.49 -18.42 -1.45
C GLY A 460 12.02 -18.79 -1.62
N CYS A 461 11.73 -19.92 -2.27
CA CYS A 461 10.35 -20.40 -2.46
C CYS A 461 10.21 -21.84 -2.00
N ALA A 462 9.24 -22.11 -1.14
CA ALA A 462 8.93 -23.46 -0.66
C ALA A 462 10.10 -24.18 0.03
N ASN A 463 11.04 -23.42 0.61
CA ASN A 463 12.16 -23.95 1.34
C ASN A 463 11.75 -24.48 2.72
N ARG A 464 12.38 -25.57 3.15
CA ARG A 464 12.20 -26.08 4.51
C ARG A 464 12.58 -24.99 5.52
N ARG A 465 11.77 -24.84 6.58
CA ARG A 465 11.93 -23.84 7.66
C ARG A 465 11.88 -22.38 7.20
N ARG A 466 11.35 -22.10 6.00
CA ARG A 466 11.20 -20.75 5.45
C ARG A 466 9.79 -20.58 4.88
N PRO A 467 8.76 -20.53 5.74
CA PRO A 467 7.39 -20.30 5.29
C PRO A 467 7.22 -18.87 4.75
N GLY A 468 6.27 -18.64 3.85
CA GLY A 468 5.93 -17.30 3.38
C GLY A 468 5.47 -16.36 4.50
N VAL A 469 5.83 -15.10 4.37
CA VAL A 469 5.46 -14.00 5.26
C VAL A 469 4.56 -13.01 4.50
N TYR A 470 3.47 -12.63 5.14
CA TYR A 470 2.39 -11.84 4.57
C TYR A 470 2.13 -10.62 5.44
N GLY A 471 1.70 -9.51 4.86
CA GLY A 471 1.19 -8.39 5.63
C GLY A 471 -0.10 -8.81 6.37
N ASN A 472 -0.25 -8.40 7.63
CA ASN A 472 -1.37 -8.84 8.45
C ASN A 472 -2.58 -7.93 8.28
N MET A 473 -3.59 -8.39 7.54
CA MET A 473 -4.79 -7.59 7.28
C MET A 473 -5.61 -7.25 8.52
N THR A 474 -5.51 -8.03 9.61
CA THR A 474 -6.20 -7.66 10.86
C THR A 474 -5.61 -6.39 11.49
N VAL A 475 -4.37 -6.03 11.13
CA VAL A 475 -3.71 -4.79 11.57
C VAL A 475 -3.99 -3.65 10.57
N PHE A 476 -4.03 -3.94 9.27
CA PHE A 476 -4.15 -2.91 8.25
C PHE A 476 -5.58 -2.51 7.89
N THR A 477 -6.60 -3.25 8.31
CA THR A 477 -8.00 -2.97 7.93
C THR A 477 -8.46 -1.55 8.29
N ASP A 478 -8.10 -1.04 9.47
CA ASP A 478 -8.44 0.33 9.85
C ASP A 478 -7.74 1.37 8.95
N TRP A 479 -6.47 1.15 8.61
CA TRP A 479 -5.75 2.00 7.67
C TRP A 479 -6.38 1.96 6.27
N ILE A 480 -6.84 0.79 5.82
CA ILE A 480 -7.52 0.63 4.53
C ILE A 480 -8.81 1.44 4.50
N TYR A 481 -9.69 1.28 5.49
CA TYR A 481 -10.97 1.99 5.53
C TYR A 481 -10.79 3.50 5.62
N ARG A 482 -9.82 3.98 6.40
CA ARG A 482 -9.52 5.42 6.49
C ARG A 482 -9.05 5.99 5.16
N ASN A 483 -8.22 5.27 4.40
CA ASN A 483 -7.80 5.72 3.07
C ASN A 483 -8.96 5.68 2.06
N MET A 484 -9.80 4.65 2.10
CA MET A 484 -11.03 4.60 1.29
C MET A 484 -11.96 5.77 1.63
N GLN A 485 -12.05 6.16 2.90
CA GLN A 485 -12.85 7.30 3.35
C GLN A 485 -12.30 8.64 2.88
N ALA A 486 -11.00 8.85 3.01
CA ALA A 486 -10.36 10.11 2.66
C ALA A 486 -10.27 10.34 1.14
N ASN A 487 -10.29 9.27 0.35
CA ASN A 487 -10.06 9.31 -1.09
C ASN A 487 -11.28 8.86 -1.90
N ARG A 488 -12.50 9.18 -1.44
CA ARG A 488 -13.74 8.82 -2.13
C ARG A 488 -13.85 9.43 -3.51
#